data_AF-A0A9D1DXZ7-F1
#
_entry.id   AF-A0A9D1DXZ7-F1
#
_cell.length_a   1.000
_cell.length_b   1.000
_cell.length_c   1.000
_cell.angle_alpha   90.00
_cell.angle_beta   90.00
_cell.angle_gamma   90.00
#
_symmetry.space_group_name_H-M   'P 1'
#
loop_
_entity.id
_entity.type
_entity.pdbx_description
1 polymer ?
#
loop_
_entity_poly.entity_id
_entity_poly.type
_entity_poly.pdbx_seq_one_letter_code
_entity_poly.pdbx_strand_id
1 'polypeptide(L)'
;MAKHQNLGPGGVPLHNTPREQGLSLFKTLCILNVVCVVIVFSMSGVMGMGTWGIVLTEAICLLITGVTLYSQSWGMGDKDANLIQFGRYQYDRLKPLKMGLVALAPGLVSDIILIVCKALNCLLFGQLDALVLFRLMNAPVWPLINLIHPSGLLPTEAHEEMTIMAGTAYEEVIEASAGTPGASWLKVIVFVLLPLVYLVFIWLGYELGRRRFSIGNKLVYEDKEGGKSKKRFGIKR
;
A
#
# COMPACT_ATOMS: atom_id res chain seq x y z
N MET A 1 10.53 -21.23 29.21
CA MET A 1 10.63 -19.91 28.53
C MET A 1 9.58 -18.99 29.12
N ALA A 2 9.99 -18.03 29.95
CA ALA A 2 9.06 -17.07 30.54
C ALA A 2 8.54 -16.13 29.44
N LYS A 3 7.22 -16.16 29.20
CA LYS A 3 6.54 -15.21 28.34
C LYS A 3 6.59 -13.86 29.08
N HIS A 4 7.59 -13.02 28.79
CA HIS A 4 7.62 -11.65 29.29
C HIS A 4 6.31 -10.98 28.86
N GLN A 5 5.36 -10.87 29.78
CA GLN A 5 4.15 -10.09 29.56
C GLN A 5 4.58 -8.63 29.52
N ASN A 6 4.30 -7.95 28.40
CA ASN A 6 4.46 -6.51 28.30
C ASN A 6 3.37 -5.89 29.19
N LEU A 7 3.68 -5.67 30.46
CA LEU A 7 2.77 -5.07 31.44
C LEU A 7 3.06 -3.57 31.51
N GLY A 8 2.02 -2.76 31.35
CA GLY A 8 2.02 -1.32 31.56
C GLY A 8 1.94 -0.96 33.04
N PRO A 9 1.88 0.35 33.36
CA PRO A 9 1.65 0.82 34.73
C PRO A 9 0.41 0.16 35.33
N GLY A 10 0.54 -0.41 36.53
CA GLY A 10 -0.57 -1.08 37.22
C GLY A 10 -0.87 -2.51 36.73
N GLY A 11 0.02 -3.14 35.95
CA GLY A 11 -0.18 -4.54 35.52
C GLY A 11 -1.17 -4.70 34.36
N VAL A 12 -1.49 -3.62 33.66
CA VAL A 12 -2.39 -3.66 32.49
C VAL A 12 -1.62 -4.20 31.28
N PRO A 13 -2.13 -5.20 30.54
CA PRO A 13 -1.44 -5.70 29.34
C PRO A 13 -1.30 -4.60 28.28
N LEU A 14 -0.08 -4.41 27.77
CA LEU A 14 0.21 -3.50 26.67
C LEU A 14 -0.21 -4.16 25.35
N HIS A 15 -1.20 -3.54 24.68
CA HIS A 15 -1.63 -3.92 23.33
C HIS A 15 -0.66 -3.40 22.27
N ASN A 16 0.60 -3.84 22.33
CA ASN A 16 1.67 -3.43 21.42
C ASN A 16 2.33 -4.62 20.72
N THR A 17 1.64 -5.76 20.69
CA THR A 17 2.17 -6.94 20.00
C THR A 17 2.17 -6.73 18.48
N PRO A 18 3.11 -7.33 17.73
CA PRO A 18 3.15 -7.21 16.27
C PRO A 18 1.84 -7.66 15.61
N ARG A 19 1.14 -8.64 16.21
CA ARG A 19 -0.13 -9.16 15.71
C ARG A 19 -1.28 -8.16 15.87
N GLU A 20 -1.40 -7.51 17.02
CA GLU A 20 -2.47 -6.52 17.27
C GLU A 20 -2.29 -5.28 16.40
N GLN A 21 -1.05 -4.76 16.33
CA GLN A 21 -0.72 -3.64 15.46
C GLN A 21 -0.90 -4.01 13.98
N GLY A 22 -0.47 -5.21 13.59
CA GLY A 22 -0.70 -5.76 12.25
C GLY A 22 -2.18 -5.89 11.91
N LEU A 23 -3.03 -6.30 12.85
CA LEU A 23 -4.49 -6.37 12.65
C LEU A 23 -5.12 -4.98 12.51
N SER A 24 -4.59 -3.97 13.20
CA SER A 24 -5.01 -2.59 13.01
C SER A 24 -4.66 -2.08 11.61
N LEU A 25 -3.46 -2.37 11.11
CA LEU A 25 -3.02 -2.05 9.75
C LEU A 25 -3.81 -2.85 8.69
N PHE A 26 -4.11 -4.12 8.95
CA PHE A 26 -4.97 -4.96 8.11
C PHE A 26 -6.33 -4.29 7.87
N LYS A 27 -7.00 -3.84 8.95
CA LYS A 27 -8.30 -3.15 8.84
C LYS A 27 -8.18 -1.88 8.00
N THR A 28 -7.11 -1.11 8.21
CA THR A 28 -6.83 0.09 7.41
C THR A 28 -6.63 -0.26 5.94
N LEU A 29 -5.85 -1.29 5.62
CA LEU A 29 -5.65 -1.76 4.25
C LEU A 29 -6.96 -2.20 3.60
N CYS A 30 -7.85 -2.91 4.31
CA CYS A 30 -9.15 -3.27 3.78
C CYS A 30 -10.00 -2.03 3.45
N ILE A 31 -9.99 -1.01 4.31
CA ILE A 31 -10.71 0.25 4.07
C ILE A 31 -10.10 0.98 2.85
N LEU A 32 -8.77 1.12 2.82
CA LEU A 32 -8.04 1.76 1.73
C LEU A 32 -8.26 1.03 0.40
N ASN A 33 -8.34 -0.30 0.43
CA ASN A 33 -8.65 -1.10 -0.73
C ASN A 33 -10.03 -0.75 -1.30
N VAL A 34 -11.06 -0.69 -0.46
CA VAL A 34 -12.41 -0.25 -0.88
C VAL A 34 -12.39 1.18 -1.43
N VAL A 35 -11.68 2.10 -0.77
CA VAL A 35 -11.53 3.48 -1.25
C VAL A 35 -10.86 3.53 -2.61
N CYS A 36 -9.78 2.76 -2.81
CA CYS A 36 -9.06 2.70 -4.08
C CYS A 36 -9.91 2.05 -5.18
N VAL A 37 -10.73 1.04 -4.87
CA VAL A 37 -11.71 0.50 -5.82
C VAL A 37 -12.64 1.61 -6.32
N VAL A 38 -13.23 2.40 -5.42
CA VAL A 38 -14.12 3.51 -5.80
C VAL A 38 -13.39 4.55 -6.66
N ILE A 39 -12.14 4.88 -6.32
CA ILE A 39 -11.31 5.80 -7.10
C ILE A 39 -11.05 5.25 -8.50
N VAL A 40 -10.63 4.00 -8.62
CA VAL A 40 -10.32 3.36 -9.92
C VAL A 40 -11.56 3.33 -10.82
N PHE A 41 -12.74 2.98 -10.28
CA PHE A 41 -13.97 3.02 -11.05
C PHE A 41 -14.35 4.46 -11.46
N SER A 42 -14.18 5.42 -10.56
CA SER A 42 -14.49 6.83 -10.81
C SER A 42 -13.54 7.48 -11.82
N MET A 43 -12.27 7.05 -11.84
CA MET A 43 -11.22 7.51 -12.75
C MET A 43 -11.10 6.67 -14.02
N SER A 44 -11.99 5.68 -14.23
CA SER A 44 -11.95 4.78 -15.40
C SER A 44 -11.94 5.54 -16.74
N GLY A 45 -12.71 6.61 -16.86
CA GLY A 45 -12.71 7.47 -18.06
C GLY A 45 -11.37 8.19 -18.27
N VAL A 46 -10.71 8.63 -17.19
CA VAL A 46 -9.37 9.26 -17.25
C VAL A 46 -8.32 8.22 -17.65
N MET A 47 -8.40 7.01 -17.09
CA MET A 47 -7.53 5.90 -17.47
C MET A 47 -7.71 5.50 -18.94
N GLY A 48 -8.93 5.64 -19.48
CA GLY A 48 -9.23 5.41 -20.90
C GLY A 48 -8.61 6.42 -21.87
N MET A 49 -8.11 7.57 -21.39
CA MET A 49 -7.41 8.57 -22.22
C MET A 49 -5.97 8.17 -22.57
N GLY A 50 -5.47 7.07 -21.99
CA GLY A 50 -4.15 6.52 -22.27
C GLY A 50 -3.25 6.42 -21.02
N THR A 51 -1.98 6.10 -21.25
CA THR A 51 -0.99 5.76 -20.21
C THR A 51 -0.88 6.81 -19.09
N TRP A 52 -0.94 8.10 -19.43
CA TRP A 52 -0.83 9.18 -18.43
C TRP A 52 -2.02 9.22 -17.46
N GLY A 53 -3.22 8.86 -17.91
CA GLY A 53 -4.38 8.73 -17.04
C GLY A 53 -4.24 7.59 -16.04
N ILE A 54 -3.64 6.48 -16.47
CA ILE A 54 -3.31 5.33 -15.61
C ILE A 54 -2.26 5.74 -14.57
N VAL A 55 -1.17 6.40 -15.00
CA VAL A 55 -0.10 6.87 -14.09
C VAL A 55 -0.62 7.88 -13.07
N LEU A 56 -1.49 8.80 -13.49
CA LEU A 56 -2.11 9.77 -12.59
C LEU A 56 -3.00 9.07 -11.55
N THR A 57 -3.83 8.12 -11.99
CA THR A 57 -4.71 7.36 -11.09
C THR A 57 -3.90 6.53 -10.10
N GLU A 58 -2.81 5.89 -10.56
CA GLU A 58 -1.88 5.18 -9.69
C GLU A 58 -1.29 6.11 -8.63
N ALA A 59 -0.80 7.28 -9.05
CA ALA A 59 -0.16 8.22 -8.14
C ALA A 59 -1.12 8.64 -7.02
N ILE A 60 -2.40 8.85 -7.34
CA ILE A 60 -3.45 9.16 -6.35
C ILE A 60 -3.67 7.98 -5.40
N CYS A 61 -3.85 6.76 -5.93
CA CYS A 61 -4.06 5.55 -5.13
C CYS A 61 -2.90 5.26 -4.17
N LEU A 62 -1.66 5.32 -4.67
CA LEU A 62 -0.46 5.13 -3.86
C LEU A 62 -0.22 6.27 -2.87
N LEU A 63 -0.56 7.51 -3.20
CA LEU A 63 -0.42 8.63 -2.26
C LEU A 63 -1.38 8.45 -1.09
N ILE A 64 -2.67 8.20 -1.35
CA ILE A 64 -3.67 8.00 -0.29
C ILE A 64 -3.29 6.81 0.58
N THR A 65 -2.93 5.69 -0.04
CA THR A 65 -2.55 4.47 0.67
C THR A 65 -1.25 4.67 1.45
N GLY A 66 -0.22 5.21 0.81
CA GLY A 66 1.10 5.44 1.37
C GLY A 66 1.07 6.42 2.54
N VAL A 67 0.40 7.57 2.40
CA VAL A 67 0.29 8.58 3.47
C VAL A 67 -0.47 8.01 4.67
N THR A 68 -1.55 7.27 4.44
CA THR A 68 -2.36 6.69 5.53
C THR A 68 -1.59 5.62 6.30
N LEU A 69 -0.96 4.68 5.58
CA LEU A 69 -0.13 3.64 6.18
C LEU A 69 1.09 4.21 6.89
N TYR A 70 1.74 5.20 6.29
CA TYR A 70 2.86 5.93 6.89
C TYR A 70 2.41 6.59 8.20
N SER A 71 1.32 7.36 8.20
CA SER A 71 0.85 8.10 9.38
C SER A 71 0.51 7.16 10.55
N GLN A 72 -0.21 6.08 10.26
CA GLN A 72 -0.59 5.10 11.27
C GLN A 72 0.62 4.35 11.84
N SER A 73 1.53 3.88 10.97
CA SER A 73 2.72 3.17 11.40
C SER A 73 3.71 4.08 12.15
N TRP A 74 3.80 5.35 11.77
CA TRP A 74 4.55 6.38 12.49
C TRP A 74 4.06 6.54 13.91
N GLY A 75 2.74 6.66 14.11
CA GLY A 75 2.16 6.74 15.46
C GLY A 75 2.39 5.47 16.30
N MET A 76 2.47 4.29 15.67
CA MET A 76 2.85 3.05 16.34
C MET A 76 4.32 3.07 16.77
N GLY A 77 5.22 3.52 15.89
CA GLY A 77 6.66 3.64 16.16
C GLY A 77 6.97 4.63 17.29
N ASP A 78 6.31 5.78 17.31
CA ASP A 78 6.50 6.80 18.36
C ASP A 78 6.07 6.29 19.75
N LYS A 79 4.91 5.63 19.82
CA LYS A 79 4.42 4.99 21.06
C LYS A 79 5.39 3.93 21.56
N ASP A 80 5.91 3.09 20.66
CA ASP A 80 6.87 2.05 21.02
C ASP A 80 8.22 2.64 21.47
N ALA A 81 8.68 3.73 20.86
CA ALA A 81 9.90 4.43 21.30
C ALA A 81 9.78 4.90 22.75
N ASN A 82 8.61 5.42 23.14
CA ASN A 82 8.35 5.80 24.54
C ASN A 82 8.44 4.59 25.47
N LEU A 83 7.84 3.46 25.09
CA LEU A 83 7.88 2.24 25.90
C LEU A 83 9.29 1.67 26.06
N ILE A 84 10.10 1.73 25.00
CA ILE A 84 11.51 1.30 25.03
C ILE A 84 12.33 2.24 25.92
N GLN A 85 12.13 3.55 25.82
CA GLN A 85 12.82 4.54 26.66
C GLN A 85 12.58 4.31 28.16
N PHE A 86 11.37 3.90 28.54
CA PHE A 86 11.02 3.60 29.93
C PHE A 86 11.28 2.14 30.35
N GLY A 87 11.96 1.35 29.52
CA GLY A 87 12.30 -0.04 29.84
C GLY A 87 11.10 -0.99 29.95
N ARG A 88 9.94 -0.61 29.37
CA ARG A 88 8.68 -1.38 29.41
C ARG A 88 8.49 -2.28 28.19
N TYR A 89 9.37 -2.15 27.20
CA TYR A 89 9.31 -2.90 25.96
C TYR A 89 10.71 -3.15 25.40
N GLN A 90 10.91 -4.32 24.80
CA GLN A 90 12.18 -4.69 24.15
C GLN A 90 12.17 -4.30 22.68
N TYR A 91 13.30 -3.79 22.19
CA TYR A 91 13.42 -3.41 20.80
C TYR A 91 13.45 -4.65 19.88
N ASP A 92 12.52 -4.73 18.94
CA ASP A 92 12.49 -5.74 17.88
C ASP A 92 12.60 -5.05 16.52
N ARG A 93 13.76 -5.22 15.86
CA ARG A 93 14.05 -4.63 14.54
C ARG A 93 13.13 -5.16 13.43
N LEU A 94 12.67 -6.42 13.54
CA LEU A 94 11.82 -7.05 12.54
C LEU A 94 10.33 -6.85 12.83
N LYS A 95 9.99 -6.15 13.92
CA LYS A 95 8.61 -5.81 14.26
C LYS A 95 7.86 -5.21 13.08
N PRO A 96 8.31 -4.12 12.41
CA PRO A 96 7.58 -3.53 11.28
C PRO A 96 7.28 -4.50 10.15
N LEU A 97 8.21 -5.43 9.87
CA LEU A 97 8.01 -6.48 8.89
C LEU A 97 6.92 -7.46 9.32
N LYS A 98 6.93 -7.91 10.58
CA LYS A 98 5.92 -8.83 11.13
C LYS A 98 4.52 -8.22 11.10
N MET A 99 4.37 -6.96 11.51
CA MET A 99 3.07 -6.25 11.44
C MET A 99 2.63 -6.07 9.98
N GLY A 100 3.55 -5.73 9.09
CA GLY A 100 3.27 -5.57 7.66
C GLY A 100 2.82 -6.87 6.99
N LEU A 101 3.45 -8.01 7.29
CA LEU A 101 3.03 -9.32 6.76
C LEU A 101 1.64 -9.73 7.24
N VAL A 102 1.30 -9.45 8.50
CA VAL A 102 -0.06 -9.66 9.02
C VAL A 102 -1.06 -8.75 8.30
N ALA A 103 -0.68 -7.49 8.06
CA ALA A 103 -1.52 -6.53 7.34
C ALA A 103 -1.79 -6.95 5.89
N LEU A 104 -0.77 -7.52 5.22
CA LEU A 104 -0.82 -8.00 3.84
C LEU A 104 -1.57 -9.32 3.63
N ALA A 105 -2.02 -9.99 4.69
CA ALA A 105 -2.69 -11.28 4.59
C ALA A 105 -3.76 -11.39 3.47
N PRO A 106 -4.67 -10.42 3.22
CA PRO A 106 -5.67 -10.59 2.18
C PRO A 106 -5.05 -10.50 0.78
N GLY A 107 -4.05 -9.62 0.58
CA GLY A 107 -3.29 -9.54 -0.66
C GLY A 107 -2.54 -10.85 -0.94
N LEU A 108 -1.86 -11.40 0.06
CA LEU A 108 -1.14 -12.69 -0.07
C LEU A 108 -2.06 -13.85 -0.43
N VAL A 109 -3.30 -13.87 0.09
CA VAL A 109 -4.30 -14.88 -0.30
C VAL A 109 -4.65 -14.73 -1.79
N SER A 110 -4.84 -13.50 -2.26
CA SER A 110 -5.11 -13.24 -3.68
C SER A 110 -3.93 -13.59 -4.60
N ASP A 111 -2.68 -13.39 -4.13
CA ASP A 111 -1.46 -13.78 -4.84
C ASP A 111 -1.42 -15.29 -5.06
N ILE A 112 -1.68 -16.07 -4.00
CA ILE A 112 -1.71 -17.52 -4.06
C ILE A 112 -2.81 -17.99 -5.04
N ILE A 113 -4.00 -17.40 -4.97
CA ILE A 113 -5.10 -17.72 -5.90
C ILE A 113 -4.69 -17.44 -7.35
N LEU A 114 -4.02 -16.31 -7.61
CA LEU A 114 -3.55 -15.96 -8.96
C LEU A 114 -2.50 -16.95 -9.48
N ILE A 115 -1.52 -17.33 -8.67
CA ILE A 115 -0.48 -18.30 -9.03
C ILE A 115 -1.09 -19.67 -9.31
N VAL A 116 -1.98 -20.14 -8.43
CA VAL A 116 -2.67 -21.43 -8.59
C VAL A 116 -3.55 -21.40 -9.83
N CYS A 117 -4.29 -20.32 -10.07
CA CYS A 117 -5.10 -20.15 -11.28
C CYS A 117 -4.24 -20.18 -12.54
N LYS A 118 -3.07 -19.51 -12.55
CA LYS A 118 -2.15 -19.56 -13.69
C LYS A 118 -1.58 -20.96 -13.92
N ALA A 119 -1.21 -21.67 -12.86
CA ALA A 119 -0.73 -23.04 -12.94
C ALA A 119 -1.83 -24.00 -13.46
N LEU A 120 -3.07 -23.85 -12.98
CA LEU A 120 -4.21 -24.66 -13.43
C LEU A 120 -4.60 -24.34 -14.87
N ASN A 121 -4.52 -23.09 -15.32
CA ASN A 121 -4.75 -22.74 -16.72
C ASN A 121 -3.76 -23.41 -17.67
N CYS A 122 -2.52 -23.62 -17.23
CA CYS A 122 -1.54 -24.39 -17.97
C CYS A 122 -1.95 -25.88 -18.14
N LEU A 123 -2.78 -26.40 -17.23
CA LEU A 123 -3.23 -27.80 -17.20
C LEU A 123 -4.64 -27.99 -17.81
N LEU A 124 -5.54 -27.01 -17.66
CA LEU A 124 -6.97 -27.06 -17.99
C LEU A 124 -7.34 -26.22 -19.22
N PHE A 125 -6.38 -25.92 -20.11
CA PHE A 125 -6.61 -25.18 -21.35
C PHE A 125 -7.20 -23.76 -21.19
N GLY A 126 -6.80 -23.03 -20.14
CA GLY A 126 -6.92 -21.56 -20.12
C GLY A 126 -8.29 -20.93 -19.79
N GLN A 127 -9.20 -21.63 -19.11
CA GLN A 127 -10.57 -21.14 -18.88
C GLN A 127 -10.77 -20.26 -17.61
N LEU A 128 -9.77 -20.18 -16.72
CA LEU A 128 -9.93 -19.51 -15.42
C LEU A 128 -9.34 -18.11 -15.44
N ASP A 129 -10.06 -17.11 -14.92
CA ASP A 129 -9.52 -15.77 -14.74
C ASP A 129 -9.61 -15.33 -13.27
N ALA A 130 -8.45 -15.25 -12.61
CA ALA A 130 -8.30 -14.74 -11.25
C ALA A 130 -7.84 -13.27 -11.21
N LEU A 131 -7.56 -12.65 -12.36
CA LEU A 131 -6.95 -11.32 -12.42
C LEU A 131 -7.90 -10.23 -11.91
N VAL A 132 -9.21 -10.38 -12.15
CA VAL A 132 -10.24 -9.49 -11.62
C VAL A 132 -10.28 -9.53 -10.09
N LEU A 133 -10.27 -10.73 -9.50
CA LEU A 133 -10.22 -10.90 -8.05
C LEU A 133 -8.93 -10.31 -7.47
N PHE A 134 -7.79 -10.58 -8.13
CA PHE A 134 -6.49 -10.05 -7.74
C PHE A 134 -6.47 -8.51 -7.71
N ARG A 135 -7.01 -7.88 -8.76
CA ARG A 135 -7.16 -6.42 -8.87
C ARG A 135 -8.07 -5.86 -7.77
N LEU A 136 -9.20 -6.50 -7.48
CA LEU A 136 -10.11 -6.08 -6.42
C LEU A 136 -9.51 -6.18 -5.03
N MET A 137 -8.66 -7.19 -4.78
CA MET A 137 -7.99 -7.38 -3.50
C MET A 137 -6.72 -6.51 -3.34
N ASN A 138 -6.17 -6.00 -4.45
CA ASN A 138 -5.00 -5.12 -4.49
C ASN A 138 -5.29 -3.82 -5.26
N ALA A 139 -6.44 -3.21 -4.99
CA ALA A 139 -6.90 -2.03 -5.70
C ALA A 139 -5.93 -0.83 -5.66
N PRO A 140 -5.15 -0.58 -4.59
CA PRO A 140 -4.22 0.53 -4.59
C PRO A 140 -3.10 0.45 -5.64
N VAL A 141 -2.84 -0.74 -6.20
CA VAL A 141 -1.89 -0.97 -7.30
C VAL A 141 -2.58 -1.45 -8.58
N TRP A 142 -3.91 -1.37 -8.65
CA TRP A 142 -4.67 -1.77 -9.84
C TRP A 142 -4.24 -0.99 -11.09
N PRO A 143 -4.15 0.35 -11.08
CA PRO A 143 -3.70 1.07 -12.26
C PRO A 143 -2.32 0.58 -12.77
N LEU A 144 -1.35 0.28 -11.90
CA LEU A 144 -0.10 -0.38 -12.30
C LEU A 144 -0.30 -1.76 -12.95
N ILE A 145 -1.22 -2.58 -12.43
CA ILE A 145 -1.55 -3.86 -13.05
C ILE A 145 -2.09 -3.65 -14.47
N ASN A 146 -2.92 -2.63 -14.69
CA ASN A 146 -3.43 -2.29 -16.02
C ASN A 146 -2.33 -1.78 -16.96
N LEU A 147 -1.30 -1.10 -16.43
CA LEU A 147 -0.15 -0.65 -17.21
C LEU A 147 0.70 -1.84 -17.70
N ILE A 148 0.87 -2.86 -16.86
CA ILE A 148 1.69 -4.05 -17.17
C ILE A 148 0.91 -5.06 -18.05
N HIS A 149 -0.39 -5.15 -17.82
CA HIS A 149 -1.29 -6.05 -18.54
C HIS A 149 -2.65 -5.40 -18.74
N PRO A 150 -2.83 -4.68 -19.87
CA PRO A 150 -4.12 -4.15 -20.25
C PRO A 150 -5.03 -5.33 -20.57
N SER A 151 -5.96 -5.60 -19.66
CA SER A 151 -7.05 -6.55 -19.88
C SER A 151 -8.32 -5.96 -19.32
N GLY A 152 -9.42 -6.17 -20.02
CA GLY A 152 -10.74 -5.69 -19.63
C GLY A 152 -11.14 -6.11 -18.21
N LEU A 153 -12.16 -5.46 -17.68
CA LEU A 153 -12.73 -5.77 -16.36
C LEU A 153 -13.48 -7.11 -16.37
N LEU A 154 -13.84 -7.59 -17.56
CA LEU A 154 -14.39 -8.90 -17.85
C LEU A 154 -13.46 -9.60 -18.86
N PRO A 155 -13.35 -10.93 -18.85
CA PRO A 155 -12.72 -11.69 -19.93
C PRO A 155 -13.58 -11.51 -21.18
N THR A 156 -13.36 -10.41 -21.89
CA THR A 156 -13.81 -10.31 -23.26
C THR A 156 -12.89 -11.25 -24.03
N GLU A 157 -13.46 -12.31 -24.61
CA GLU A 157 -12.76 -12.99 -25.70
C GLU A 157 -12.32 -11.90 -26.68
N ALA A 158 -11.07 -11.98 -27.14
CA ALA A 158 -10.51 -11.00 -28.07
C ALA A 158 -11.34 -11.01 -29.36
N HIS A 159 -12.43 -10.25 -29.38
CA HIS A 159 -13.25 -10.01 -30.55
C HIS A 159 -12.91 -8.62 -31.07
N GLU A 160 -12.49 -8.63 -32.34
CA GLU A 160 -12.25 -7.54 -33.28
C GLU A 160 -11.95 -6.16 -32.69
N GLU A 161 -10.71 -5.72 -32.96
CA GLU A 161 -10.29 -4.30 -33.06
C GLU A 161 -11.37 -3.30 -32.65
N MET A 162 -11.41 -2.94 -31.36
CA MET A 162 -12.22 -1.78 -30.94
C MET A 162 -11.50 -0.51 -31.40
N THR A 163 -11.75 -0.10 -32.64
CA THR A 163 -11.39 1.23 -33.15
C THR A 163 -12.17 2.28 -32.37
N ILE A 164 -11.51 2.96 -31.44
CA ILE A 164 -12.14 4.01 -30.61
C ILE A 164 -12.39 5.28 -31.46
N MET A 165 -11.64 5.49 -32.55
CA MET A 165 -11.92 6.47 -33.60
C MET A 165 -11.30 6.03 -34.94
N ALA A 166 -12.12 5.60 -35.90
CA ALA A 166 -11.63 5.31 -37.25
C ALA A 166 -11.19 6.61 -37.95
N GLY A 167 -9.92 6.70 -38.36
CA GLY A 167 -9.46 7.74 -39.30
C GLY A 167 -8.65 8.93 -38.75
N THR A 168 -8.06 8.87 -37.55
CA THR A 168 -7.10 9.90 -37.07
C THR A 168 -5.68 9.35 -36.94
N ALA A 169 -4.66 10.20 -37.13
CA ALA A 169 -3.23 9.86 -37.24
C ALA A 169 -2.55 9.25 -35.98
N TYR A 170 -3.32 8.79 -35.00
CA TYR A 170 -2.88 8.22 -33.73
C TYR A 170 -3.71 6.96 -33.43
N GLU A 171 -3.56 5.97 -34.30
CA GLU A 171 -4.16 4.65 -34.13
C GLU A 171 -3.28 3.85 -33.15
N GLU A 172 -3.53 3.98 -31.84
CA GLU A 172 -2.98 3.05 -30.86
C GLU A 172 -3.93 1.86 -30.74
N VAL A 173 -3.55 0.75 -31.38
CA VAL A 173 -4.24 -0.54 -31.26
C VAL A 173 -3.94 -1.11 -29.87
N ILE A 174 -4.91 -1.03 -28.95
CA ILE A 174 -4.83 -1.75 -27.68
C ILE A 174 -5.34 -3.16 -27.92
N GLU A 175 -4.44 -4.10 -28.24
CA GLU A 175 -4.78 -5.52 -28.26
C GLU A 175 -5.27 -5.93 -26.86
N ALA A 176 -6.55 -6.30 -26.73
CA ALA A 176 -7.10 -6.80 -25.49
C ALA A 176 -6.45 -8.15 -25.15
N SER A 177 -5.51 -8.16 -24.21
CA SER A 177 -4.86 -9.38 -23.76
C SER A 177 -5.81 -10.18 -22.86
N ALA A 178 -5.98 -11.47 -23.13
CA ALA A 178 -6.72 -12.39 -22.25
C ALA A 178 -6.19 -12.29 -20.81
N GLY A 179 -7.06 -12.27 -19.79
CA GLY A 179 -6.71 -11.94 -18.39
C GLY A 179 -5.59 -12.80 -17.77
N THR A 180 -5.93 -13.69 -16.83
CA THR A 180 -4.93 -14.61 -16.25
C THR A 180 -4.26 -15.54 -17.29
N PRO A 181 -4.98 -16.06 -18.31
CA PRO A 181 -4.37 -16.92 -19.32
C PRO A 181 -3.32 -16.21 -20.20
N GLY A 182 -3.54 -14.94 -20.57
CA GLY A 182 -2.63 -14.16 -21.41
C GLY A 182 -1.44 -13.56 -20.66
N ALA A 183 -1.48 -13.48 -19.32
CA ALA A 183 -0.35 -13.00 -18.54
C ALA A 183 0.82 -14.00 -18.55
N SER A 184 2.02 -13.59 -18.98
CA SER A 184 3.22 -14.43 -18.85
C SER A 184 3.61 -14.64 -17.39
N TRP A 185 4.35 -15.71 -17.08
CA TRP A 185 4.86 -15.96 -15.72
C TRP A 185 5.65 -14.79 -15.15
N LEU A 186 6.40 -14.07 -16.00
CA LEU A 186 7.11 -12.86 -15.59
C LEU A 186 6.14 -11.78 -15.10
N LYS A 187 5.03 -11.54 -15.82
CA LYS A 187 4.01 -10.57 -15.39
C LYS A 187 3.36 -11.00 -14.07
N VAL A 188 3.05 -12.29 -13.91
CA VAL A 188 2.50 -12.83 -12.65
C VAL A 188 3.46 -12.60 -11.47
N ILE A 189 4.77 -12.84 -11.66
CA ILE A 189 5.78 -12.56 -10.63
C ILE A 189 5.78 -11.07 -10.27
N VAL A 190 5.75 -10.18 -11.26
CA VAL A 190 5.70 -8.74 -11.01
C VAL A 190 4.44 -8.36 -10.24
N PHE A 191 3.27 -8.92 -10.58
CA PHE A 191 2.02 -8.67 -9.86
C PHE A 191 2.12 -9.00 -8.38
N VAL A 192 2.66 -10.17 -8.04
CA VAL A 192 2.82 -10.63 -6.65
C VAL A 192 3.80 -9.75 -5.86
N LEU A 193 4.74 -9.09 -6.55
CA LEU A 193 5.69 -8.18 -5.91
C LEU A 193 5.12 -6.78 -5.67
N LEU A 194 4.11 -6.34 -6.42
CA LEU A 194 3.56 -4.98 -6.31
C LEU A 194 3.04 -4.65 -4.89
N PRO A 195 2.22 -5.49 -4.23
CA PRO A 195 1.71 -5.21 -2.89
C PRO A 195 2.79 -5.10 -1.82
N LEU A 196 4.01 -5.60 -2.07
CA LEU A 196 5.13 -5.47 -1.13
C LEU A 196 5.56 -4.00 -0.94
N VAL A 197 5.16 -3.09 -1.83
CA VAL A 197 5.35 -1.64 -1.63
C VAL A 197 4.70 -1.15 -0.32
N TYR A 198 3.61 -1.78 0.13
CA TYR A 198 2.97 -1.42 1.41
C TYR A 198 3.86 -1.71 2.61
N LEU A 199 4.71 -2.75 2.54
CA LEU A 199 5.70 -3.02 3.59
C LEU A 199 6.70 -1.88 3.70
N VAL A 200 7.07 -1.27 2.58
CA VAL A 200 7.98 -0.13 2.56
C VAL A 200 7.35 1.06 3.29
N PHE A 201 6.10 1.41 3.01
CA PHE A 201 5.40 2.48 3.71
C PHE A 201 5.26 2.24 5.22
N ILE A 202 4.88 1.02 5.60
CA ILE A 202 4.74 0.62 7.01
C ILE A 202 6.10 0.66 7.72
N TRP A 203 7.16 0.16 7.07
CA TRP A 203 8.50 0.13 7.65
C TRP A 203 9.08 1.54 7.81
N LEU A 204 8.98 2.37 6.77
CA LEU A 204 9.44 3.76 6.81
C LEU A 204 8.69 4.58 7.85
N GLY A 205 7.35 4.49 7.88
CA GLY A 205 6.55 5.20 8.87
C GLY A 205 6.91 4.78 10.29
N TYR A 206 6.95 3.47 10.56
CA TYR A 206 7.32 2.94 11.86
C TYR A 206 8.73 3.37 12.31
N GLU A 207 9.73 3.26 11.44
CA GLU A 207 11.11 3.58 11.78
C GLU A 207 11.31 5.09 12.00
N LEU A 208 10.64 5.93 11.23
CA LEU A 208 10.67 7.38 11.41
C LEU A 208 9.92 7.81 12.68
N GLY A 209 8.79 7.16 12.98
CA GLY A 209 8.05 7.34 14.23
C GLY A 209 8.91 7.00 15.44
N ARG A 210 9.63 5.87 15.37
CA ARG A 210 10.54 5.44 16.42
C ARG A 210 11.68 6.43 16.67
N ARG A 211 12.16 7.09 15.62
CA ARG A 211 13.19 8.15 15.70
C ARG A 211 12.61 9.53 16.04
N ARG A 212 11.29 9.63 16.29
CA ARG A 212 10.54 10.87 16.51
C ARG A 212 10.74 11.90 15.40
N PHE A 213 10.98 11.42 14.18
CA PHE A 213 11.13 12.26 13.00
C PHE A 213 9.82 12.26 12.22
N SER A 214 9.09 13.37 12.23
CA SER A 214 7.87 13.53 11.43
C SER A 214 8.16 14.34 10.17
N ILE A 215 7.98 13.73 9.01
CA ILE A 215 8.03 14.42 7.71
C ILE A 215 6.96 15.51 7.64
N GLY A 216 5.75 15.22 8.13
CA GLY A 216 4.64 16.19 8.15
C GLY A 216 4.94 17.43 8.98
N ASN A 217 5.62 17.28 10.13
CA ASN A 217 6.00 18.43 10.95
C ASN A 217 7.04 19.31 10.25
N LYS A 218 7.99 18.75 9.51
CA LYS A 218 8.96 19.55 8.74
C LYS A 218 8.38 20.24 7.50
N LEU A 219 7.34 19.67 6.91
CA LEU A 219 6.67 20.23 5.73
C LEU A 219 5.63 21.29 6.09
N VAL A 220 4.96 21.14 7.23
CA VAL A 220 3.86 22.03 7.67
C VAL A 220 4.33 23.08 8.68
N TYR A 221 5.35 22.79 9.49
CA TYR A 221 5.92 23.77 10.41
C TYR A 221 7.28 24.25 9.90
N GLU A 222 7.30 25.50 9.43
CA GLU A 222 8.53 26.29 9.36
C GLU A 222 9.06 26.51 10.79
N ASP A 223 10.34 26.26 10.98
CA ASP A 223 11.02 26.42 12.26
C ASP A 223 10.94 27.89 12.69
N LYS A 224 10.15 28.20 13.72
CA LYS A 224 10.12 29.55 14.32
C LYS A 224 11.35 29.76 15.21
N GLU A 225 12.55 29.60 14.67
CA GLU A 225 13.79 30.00 15.34
C GLU A 225 14.38 31.25 14.68
N GLY A 226 14.00 32.42 15.21
CA GLY A 226 14.58 33.69 14.75
C GLY A 226 14.22 34.95 15.55
N GLY A 227 13.82 34.84 16.83
CA GLY A 227 13.27 36.00 17.55
C GLY A 227 13.48 36.05 19.06
N LYS A 228 14.55 35.47 19.62
CA LYS A 228 14.93 35.76 21.03
C LYS A 228 15.76 37.04 21.08
N SER A 229 15.08 38.19 21.01
CA SER A 229 15.70 39.48 21.34
C SER A 229 16.06 39.50 22.82
N LYS A 230 17.36 39.69 23.10
CA LYS A 230 17.96 39.91 24.42
C LYS A 230 17.23 41.04 25.16
N LYS A 231 16.32 40.73 26.09
CA LYS A 231 16.03 41.65 27.19
C LYS A 231 17.09 41.47 28.28
N ARG A 232 18.16 42.26 28.17
CA ARG A 232 19.09 42.50 29.28
C ARG A 232 18.30 43.02 30.47
N PHE A 233 18.31 42.29 31.58
CA PHE A 233 17.95 42.82 32.89
C PHE A 233 18.97 43.90 33.25
N GLY A 234 18.55 45.16 33.14
CA GLY A 234 19.23 46.28 33.76
C GLY A 234 18.66 46.50 35.15
N ILE A 235 19.31 45.95 36.17
CA ILE A 235 19.16 46.42 37.54
C ILE A 235 19.81 47.80 37.57
N LYS A 236 19.02 48.86 37.76
CA LYS A 236 19.54 50.14 38.27
C LYS A 236 19.17 50.23 39.74
N ARG A 237 20.22 50.46 40.54
CA ARG A 237 20.18 50.85 41.95
C ARG A 237 19.44 52.17 42.13
#